data_AF-A0A2V3J2X8-F1
#
_entry.id   AF-A0A2V3J2X8-F1
#
_cell.length_a   1.000
_cell.length_b   1.000
_cell.length_c   1.000
_cell.angle_alpha   90.00
_cell.angle_beta   90.00
_cell.angle_gamma   90.00
#
_symmetry.space_group_name_H-M   'P 1'
#
loop_
_entity.id
_entity.type
_entity.pdbx_description
1 polymer ?
#
loop_
_entity_poly.entity_id
_entity_poly.type
_entity_poly.pdbx_seq_one_letter_code
_entity_poly.pdbx_strand_id
1 'polypeptide(L)'
;MGAASRGPRLPKRRTIERLTKRGPECVMEMMALLSCFKESSFNEAKCAGQMRALHDCVSRKVPEAKNKRKSTVFYHLKRLYYMQRR
;
A
#
# COMPACT_ATOMS: atom_id res chain seq x y z
N MET A 1 -27.64 29.78 12.03
CA MET A 1 -26.22 30.11 11.79
C MET A 1 -25.41 28.82 11.91
N GLY A 2 -25.00 28.24 10.77
CA GLY A 2 -24.36 26.93 10.73
C GLY A 2 -22.89 27.02 11.14
N ALA A 3 -22.49 26.20 12.12
CA ALA A 3 -21.09 26.05 12.49
C ALA A 3 -20.34 25.46 11.28
N ALA A 4 -19.41 26.22 10.71
CA ALA A 4 -18.50 25.71 9.69
C ALA A 4 -17.74 24.50 10.28
N SER A 5 -18.08 23.30 9.81
CA SER A 5 -17.38 22.08 10.17
C SER A 5 -15.93 22.24 9.77
N ARG A 6 -15.06 22.42 10.76
CA ARG A 6 -13.60 22.44 10.55
C ARG A 6 -13.23 21.10 9.95
N GLY A 7 -12.93 21.11 8.65
CA GLY A 7 -12.55 19.91 7.92
C GLY A 7 -11.39 19.17 8.60
N PRO A 8 -11.27 17.85 8.38
CA PRO A 8 -10.21 17.07 8.97
C PRO A 8 -8.84 17.66 8.60
N ARG A 9 -7.97 17.85 9.60
CA ARG A 9 -6.60 18.33 9.38
C ARG A 9 -5.83 17.28 8.60
N LEU A 10 -5.64 17.52 7.30
CA LEU A 10 -4.85 16.64 6.45
C LEU A 10 -3.39 16.63 6.92
N PRO A 11 -2.74 15.46 6.97
CA PRO A 11 -1.33 15.36 7.33
C PRO A 11 -0.45 16.14 6.34
N LYS A 12 0.69 16.65 6.82
CA LYS A 12 1.66 17.38 5.98
C LYS A 12 2.05 16.54 4.76
N ARG A 13 2.25 17.19 3.61
CA ARG A 13 2.58 16.56 2.31
C ARG A 13 3.69 15.49 2.40
N ARG A 14 4.76 15.76 3.17
CA ARG A 14 5.87 14.81 3.43
C ARG A 14 5.45 13.51 4.13
N THR A 15 4.37 13.55 4.91
CA THR A 15 3.81 12.36 5.58
C THR A 15 2.95 11.57 4.60
N ILE A 16 2.16 12.24 3.77
CA ILE A 16 1.40 11.61 2.69
C ILE A 16 2.36 10.90 1.73
N GLU A 17 3.38 11.59 1.23
CA GLU A 17 4.39 11.04 0.33
C GLU A 17 5.13 9.83 0.92
N ARG A 18 5.40 9.81 2.24
CA ARG A 18 6.01 8.64 2.90
C ARG A 18 5.07 7.44 3.00
N LEU A 19 3.78 7.70 3.24
CA LEU A 19 2.76 6.66 3.33
C LEU A 19 2.40 6.08 1.95
N THR A 20 2.43 6.91 0.91
CA THR A 20 2.13 6.50 -0.47
C THR A 20 3.36 6.05 -1.25
N LYS A 21 4.59 6.29 -0.76
CA LYS A 21 5.84 5.87 -1.43
C LYS A 21 5.92 4.37 -1.68
N ARG A 22 5.22 3.57 -0.86
CA ARG A 22 5.09 2.13 -1.04
C ARG A 22 3.78 1.87 -1.77
N GLY A 23 3.74 2.21 -3.05
CA GLY A 23 2.71 1.69 -3.95
C GLY A 23 2.74 0.16 -3.96
N PRO A 24 1.71 -0.50 -4.51
CA PRO A 24 1.71 -1.95 -4.58
C PRO A 24 2.90 -2.38 -5.44
N GLU A 25 3.80 -3.12 -4.83
CA GLU A 25 5.07 -3.44 -5.47
C GLU A 25 4.82 -4.57 -6.48
N CYS A 26 5.51 -4.54 -7.63
CA CYS A 26 5.27 -5.37 -8.83
C CYS A 26 4.09 -4.98 -9.74
N VAL A 27 3.37 -3.89 -9.46
CA VAL A 27 2.29 -3.43 -10.36
C VAL A 27 2.80 -3.12 -11.77
N MET A 28 3.99 -2.54 -11.90
CA MET A 28 4.58 -2.24 -13.21
C MET A 28 4.80 -3.52 -14.04
N GLU A 29 5.35 -4.57 -13.44
CA GLU A 29 5.57 -5.88 -14.10
C GLU A 29 4.24 -6.56 -14.44
N MET A 30 3.23 -6.41 -13.57
CA MET A 30 1.89 -6.93 -13.81
C MET A 30 1.23 -6.22 -15.00
N MET A 31 1.36 -4.89 -15.09
CA MET A 31 0.83 -4.11 -16.22
C MET A 31 1.56 -4.45 -17.53
N ALA A 32 2.87 -4.71 -17.48
CA ALA A 32 3.65 -5.14 -18.64
C ALA A 32 3.24 -6.54 -19.15
N LEU A 33 2.90 -7.47 -18.25
CA LEU A 33 2.35 -8.77 -18.63
C LEU A 33 0.97 -8.63 -19.27
N LEU A 34 0.10 -7.80 -18.68
CA LEU A 34 -1.24 -7.55 -19.20
C LEU A 34 -1.21 -6.85 -20.57
N SER A 35 -0.29 -5.91 -20.79
CA SER A 35 -0.11 -5.30 -22.10
C SER A 35 0.38 -6.31 -23.13
N CYS A 36 1.31 -7.19 -22.75
CA CYS A 36 1.75 -8.28 -23.62
C CYS A 36 0.60 -9.22 -23.99
N PHE A 37 -0.25 -9.61 -23.02
CA PHE A 37 -1.41 -10.45 -23.31
C PHE A 37 -2.43 -9.79 -24.23
N LYS A 38 -2.63 -8.49 -24.08
CA LYS A 38 -3.50 -7.72 -24.98
C LYS A 38 -2.99 -7.77 -26.43
N GLU A 39 -1.69 -7.63 -26.65
CA GLU A 39 -1.09 -7.61 -27.99
C GLU A 39 -0.94 -9.01 -28.61
N SER A 40 -0.73 -10.01 -27.77
CA SER A 40 -0.43 -11.39 -28.18
C SER A 40 -1.63 -12.33 -28.14
N SER A 41 -2.85 -11.81 -27.97
CA SER A 41 -4.08 -12.60 -27.80
C SER A 41 -3.95 -13.65 -26.69
N PHE A 42 -3.41 -13.26 -25.54
CA PHE A 42 -3.18 -14.13 -24.36
C PHE A 42 -2.25 -15.32 -24.62
N ASN A 43 -1.32 -15.20 -25.58
CA ASN A 43 -0.35 -16.25 -25.83
C ASN A 43 0.78 -16.23 -24.78
N GLU A 44 0.77 -17.23 -23.91
CA GLU A 44 1.74 -17.38 -22.82
C GLU A 44 3.19 -17.51 -23.31
N ALA A 45 3.43 -18.20 -24.44
CA ALA A 45 4.77 -18.39 -24.98
C ALA A 45 5.39 -17.07 -25.44
N LYS A 46 4.59 -16.14 -25.97
CA LYS A 46 5.05 -14.81 -26.39
C LYS A 46 5.31 -13.88 -25.19
N CYS A 47 4.62 -14.08 -24.09
CA CYS A 47 4.73 -13.26 -22.87
C CYS A 47 5.59 -13.89 -21.76
N ALA A 48 6.33 -14.97 -22.07
CA ALA A 48 7.13 -15.70 -21.10
C ALA A 48 8.18 -14.82 -20.39
N GLY A 49 8.72 -13.81 -21.07
CA GLY A 49 9.67 -12.86 -20.48
C GLY A 49 9.04 -12.00 -19.38
N GLN A 50 7.85 -11.44 -19.65
CA GLN A 50 7.07 -10.64 -18.71
C GLN A 50 6.55 -11.49 -17.55
N MET A 51 6.21 -12.76 -17.83
CA MET A 51 5.82 -13.73 -16.81
C MET A 51 6.98 -14.02 -15.84
N ARG A 52 8.20 -14.23 -16.36
CA ARG A 52 9.41 -14.40 -15.53
C ARG A 52 9.73 -13.15 -14.73
N ALA A 53 9.64 -11.96 -15.33
CA ALA A 53 9.88 -10.70 -14.63
C ALA A 53 8.89 -10.47 -13.48
N LEU A 54 7.60 -10.77 -13.69
CA LEU A 54 6.59 -10.72 -12.65
C LEU A 54 6.87 -11.75 -11.54
N HIS A 55 7.20 -12.99 -11.92
CA HIS A 55 7.54 -14.05 -10.97
C HIS A 55 8.77 -13.69 -10.13
N ASP A 56 9.81 -13.12 -10.72
CA ASP A 56 11.02 -12.66 -10.03
C ASP A 56 10.72 -11.50 -9.08
N CYS A 57 9.84 -10.59 -9.48
CA CYS A 57 9.41 -9.49 -8.62
C CYS A 57 8.63 -10.00 -7.39
N VAL A 58 7.74 -10.99 -7.58
CA VAL A 58 6.92 -11.58 -6.52
C VAL A 58 7.72 -12.51 -5.61
N SER A 59 8.68 -13.27 -6.15
CA SER A 59 9.53 -14.20 -5.39
C SER A 59 10.57 -13.47 -4.54
N ARG A 60 11.16 -12.38 -5.05
CA ARG A 60 11.92 -11.41 -4.23
C ARG A 60 11.06 -10.77 -3.13
N LYS A 61 9.74 -10.92 -3.26
CA LYS A 61 8.70 -10.45 -2.34
C LYS A 61 8.12 -11.48 -1.39
N VAL A 62 8.90 -12.50 -1.11
CA VAL A 62 8.85 -13.14 0.22
C VAL A 62 9.85 -12.47 1.18
N PRO A 63 9.91 -11.13 1.43
CA PRO A 63 10.45 -10.68 2.68
C PRO A 63 9.39 -11.03 3.68
N GLU A 64 9.81 -11.88 4.63
CA GLU A 64 9.24 -12.00 5.95
C GLU A 64 8.43 -10.78 6.31
N ALA A 65 7.20 -10.99 6.77
CA ALA A 65 6.36 -9.97 7.38
C ALA A 65 7.21 -9.20 8.40
N LYS A 66 7.90 -8.14 7.95
CA LYS A 66 8.81 -7.37 8.78
C LYS A 66 7.92 -6.79 9.83
N ASN A 67 7.99 -7.40 11.02
CA ASN A 67 7.21 -7.14 12.21
C ASN A 67 6.90 -5.64 12.30
N LYS A 68 5.78 -5.21 11.71
CA LYS A 68 5.28 -3.86 11.90
C LYS A 68 4.83 -3.88 13.35
N ARG A 69 5.71 -3.45 14.26
CA ARG A 69 5.38 -3.35 15.69
C ARG A 69 4.02 -2.69 15.78
N LYS A 70 3.02 -3.42 16.28
CA LYS A 70 1.64 -2.95 16.33
C LYS A 70 1.63 -1.65 17.13
N SER A 71 1.10 -0.58 16.54
CA SER A 71 1.04 0.73 17.18
C SER A 71 0.21 0.66 18.46
N THR A 72 0.76 1.09 19.60
CA THR A 72 0.07 1.11 20.91
C THR A 72 -0.80 2.35 21.11
N VAL A 73 -0.97 3.19 20.07
CA VAL A 73 -1.72 4.45 20.15
C VAL A 73 -3.15 4.25 20.69
N PHE A 74 -3.84 3.19 20.26
CA PHE A 74 -5.20 2.88 20.75
C PHE A 74 -5.24 2.57 22.24
N TYR A 75 -4.21 1.91 22.79
CA TYR A 75 -4.11 1.63 24.22
C TYR A 75 -3.97 2.93 25.03
N HIS A 76 -3.10 3.84 24.60
CA HIS A 76 -2.89 5.11 25.29
C HIS A 76 -4.10 6.03 25.21
N LEU A 77 -4.79 6.09 24.06
CA LEU A 77 -6.03 6.86 23.91
C LEU A 77 -7.14 6.36 24.85
N LYS A 78 -7.31 5.03 24.93
CA LYS A 78 -8.32 4.42 25.80
C LYS A 78 -8.03 4.71 27.27
N ARG A 79 -6.74 4.64 27.67
CA ARG A 79 -6.32 4.97 29.04
C ARG A 79 -6.60 6.43 29.40
N LEU A 80 -6.27 7.38 28.52
CA LEU A 80 -6.54 8.80 28.74
C LEU A 80 -8.04 9.09 28.83
N TYR A 81 -8.85 8.47 27.97
CA TYR A 81 -10.31 8.60 28.00
C TYR A 81 -10.91 8.22 29.37
N TYR A 82 -10.48 7.09 29.95
CA TYR A 82 -10.96 6.68 31.27
C TYR A 82 -10.44 7.57 32.41
N MET A 83 -9.23 8.12 32.29
CA MET A 83 -8.66 9.03 33.29
C MET A 83 -9.32 10.42 33.27
N GLN A 84 -9.76 10.90 32.11
CA GLN A 84 -10.41 12.21 31.94
C GLN A 84 -11.90 12.19 32.33
N ARG A 85 -12.48 11.00 32.54
CA ARG A 85 -13.88 10.80 32.93
C ARG A 85 -14.06 10.65 34.45
N ARG A 86 -12.99 10.88 35.22
CA ARG A 86 -13.01 11.23 36.64
C ARG A 86 -12.96 12.74 36.76
#